data_AF-A0AAD5MRX2-F1
#
_entry.id   AF-A0AAD5MRX2-F1
#
_cell.length_a   1.000
_cell.length_b   1.000
_cell.length_c   1.000
_cell.angle_alpha   90.00
_cell.angle_beta   90.00
_cell.angle_gamma   90.00
#
_symmetry.space_group_name_H-M   'P 1'
#
loop_
_entity.id
_entity.type
_entity.pdbx_description
1 polymer ?
#
loop_
_entity_poly.entity_id
_entity_poly.type
_entity_poly.pdbx_seq_one_letter_code
_entity_poly.pdbx_strand_id
1 'polypeptide(L)'
;MAKLDRYGGCHSVTALLGDGIGPEMLQHVQKIFGYAQGNIESKFDDPMFKSRNVELRRELDLFANVLHCCSIPSIRSRHRDIDMIIIRENTEGEYSGLEHSVTRKKIERISRFAFQYAKKYGRKNITAVHKANIQKLGDGLFLRVSQEIAEKEYPEVKFDSMIVDNASMQLVARPQQFDIMLMPNSMGTSYRIFLAVWSEVLDSYPV
;
A
#
# COMPACT_ATOMS: atom_id res chain seq x y z
N MET A 1 -20.43 7.32 0.08
CA MET A 1 -19.70 6.98 1.32
C MET A 1 -20.63 6.16 2.19
N ALA A 2 -20.23 4.93 2.55
CA ALA A 2 -20.99 4.15 3.52
C ALA A 2 -20.94 4.88 4.87
N LYS A 3 -22.10 5.17 5.46
CA LYS A 3 -22.19 5.79 6.78
C LYS A 3 -21.98 4.67 7.79
N LEU A 4 -20.99 4.81 8.68
CA LEU A 4 -20.79 3.85 9.77
C LEU A 4 -22.07 3.77 10.58
N ASP A 5 -22.50 2.54 10.87
CA ASP A 5 -23.68 2.32 11.70
C ASP A 5 -23.44 2.95 13.08
N ARG A 6 -24.37 3.80 13.51
CA ARG A 6 -24.20 4.63 14.70
C ARG A 6 -25.49 4.62 15.51
N TYR A 7 -25.42 4.05 16.70
CA TYR A 7 -26.50 4.08 17.68
C TYR A 7 -25.97 4.69 18.99
N GLY A 8 -26.67 5.70 19.52
CA GLY A 8 -26.32 6.31 20.81
C GLY A 8 -24.93 6.96 20.89
N GLY A 9 -24.34 7.35 19.75
CA GLY A 9 -22.96 7.88 19.69
C GLY A 9 -21.87 6.81 19.55
N CYS A 10 -22.22 5.53 19.66
CA CYS A 10 -21.33 4.40 19.44
C CYS A 10 -21.34 3.96 17.97
N HIS A 11 -20.18 3.59 17.44
CA HIS A 11 -20.03 3.05 16.10
C HIS A 11 -19.90 1.53 16.15
N SER A 12 -20.70 0.82 15.35
CA SER A 12 -20.54 -0.62 15.13
C SER A 12 -19.52 -0.84 14.02
N VAL A 13 -18.47 -1.63 14.29
CA VAL A 13 -17.42 -1.95 13.32
C VAL A 13 -17.14 -3.45 13.34
N THR A 14 -16.94 -4.04 12.16
CA THR A 14 -16.68 -5.48 12.00
C THR A 14 -15.19 -5.77 12.21
N ALA A 15 -14.88 -6.72 13.10
CA ALA A 15 -13.52 -7.25 13.28
C ALA A 15 -13.43 -8.66 12.71
N LEU A 16 -12.45 -8.87 11.80
CA LEU A 16 -12.10 -10.19 11.28
C LEU A 16 -10.77 -10.59 11.92
N LEU A 17 -10.82 -11.61 12.77
CA LEU A 17 -9.70 -12.06 13.61
C LEU A 17 -8.55 -12.66 12.79
N GLY A 18 -8.87 -13.29 11.66
CA GLY A 18 -7.88 -14.08 10.94
C GLY A 18 -7.43 -15.32 11.71
N ASP A 19 -6.34 -15.94 11.26
CA ASP A 19 -5.72 -17.11 11.90
C ASP A 19 -4.31 -16.74 12.45
N GLY A 20 -3.59 -17.71 13.04
CA GLY A 20 -2.26 -17.49 13.63
C GLY A 20 -2.31 -16.66 14.92
N ILE A 21 -1.46 -15.63 15.03
CA ILE A 21 -1.43 -14.71 16.18
C ILE A 21 -2.58 -13.68 16.18
N GLY A 22 -3.43 -13.69 15.15
CA GLY A 22 -4.53 -12.72 14.98
C GLY A 22 -5.47 -12.62 16.18
N PRO A 23 -5.97 -13.74 16.74
CA PRO A 23 -6.81 -13.73 17.93
C PRO A 23 -6.13 -13.14 19.18
N GLU A 24 -4.85 -13.43 19.39
CA GLU A 24 -4.07 -12.95 20.54
C GLU A 24 -3.80 -11.45 20.42
N MET A 25 -3.41 -11.00 19.23
CA MET A 25 -3.22 -9.58 18.93
C MET A 25 -4.53 -8.80 19.05
N LEU A 26 -5.68 -9.38 18.66
CA LEU A 26 -6.96 -8.70 18.82
C LEU A 26 -7.35 -8.52 20.28
N GLN A 27 -6.97 -9.43 21.20
CA GLN A 27 -7.21 -9.21 22.63
C GLN A 27 -6.46 -7.96 23.14
N HIS A 28 -5.23 -7.74 22.66
CA HIS A 28 -4.47 -6.53 22.97
C HIS A 28 -5.06 -5.29 22.31
N VAL A 29 -5.51 -5.39 21.06
CA VAL A 29 -6.20 -4.32 20.35
C VAL A 29 -7.52 -3.97 21.02
N GLN A 30 -8.39 -4.92 21.37
CA GLN A 30 -9.63 -4.66 22.12
C GLN A 30 -9.38 -3.96 23.46
N LYS A 31 -8.24 -4.25 24.10
CA LYS A 31 -7.81 -3.61 25.34
C LYS A 31 -7.25 -2.18 25.14
N ILE A 32 -6.73 -1.87 23.94
CA ILE A 32 -6.06 -0.60 23.61
C ILE A 32 -6.97 0.33 22.78
N PHE A 33 -7.56 -0.15 21.69
CA PHE A 33 -8.58 0.52 20.87
C PHE A 33 -9.46 -0.51 20.13
N GLY A 34 -10.78 -0.41 20.35
CA GLY A 34 -11.77 -1.43 20.02
C GLY A 34 -11.97 -1.90 18.58
N TYR A 35 -11.14 -1.60 17.55
CA TYR A 35 -11.30 -2.15 16.19
C TYR A 35 -9.99 -2.16 15.36
N ALA A 36 -9.47 -3.34 14.98
CA ALA A 36 -8.47 -3.52 13.92
C ALA A 36 -8.63 -4.87 13.19
N GLN A 37 -8.16 -4.95 11.94
CA GLN A 37 -8.21 -6.13 11.07
C GLN A 37 -6.98 -7.04 11.27
N GLY A 38 -7.20 -8.37 11.28
CA GLY A 38 -6.17 -9.40 11.17
C GLY A 38 -6.13 -10.05 9.78
N ASN A 39 -5.03 -10.77 9.46
CA ASN A 39 -4.88 -11.50 8.20
C ASN A 39 -5.63 -12.83 8.26
N ILE A 40 -6.53 -13.08 7.31
CA ILE A 40 -7.11 -14.42 7.09
C ILE A 40 -6.12 -15.26 6.28
N GLU A 41 -5.73 -16.42 6.80
CA GLU A 41 -4.78 -17.31 6.13
C GLU A 41 -5.34 -17.77 4.78
N SER A 42 -4.50 -17.73 3.75
CA SER A 42 -4.84 -18.23 2.42
C SER A 42 -4.01 -19.48 2.17
N LYS A 43 -4.66 -20.63 1.95
CA LYS A 43 -3.96 -21.85 1.56
C LYS A 43 -3.44 -21.68 0.14
N PHE A 44 -2.11 -21.71 -0.01
CA PHE A 44 -1.45 -21.57 -1.33
C PHE A 44 -1.38 -22.89 -2.09
N ASP A 45 -1.73 -24.00 -1.43
CA ASP A 45 -1.52 -25.36 -1.92
C ASP A 45 -2.58 -25.81 -2.94
N ASP A 46 -3.70 -25.07 -3.02
CA ASP A 46 -4.82 -25.37 -3.92
C ASP A 46 -4.99 -24.24 -4.95
N PRO A 47 -4.71 -24.50 -6.24
CA PRO A 47 -4.87 -23.50 -7.31
C PRO A 47 -6.34 -23.10 -7.58
N MET A 48 -7.33 -23.83 -7.06
CA MET A 48 -8.73 -23.41 -7.06
C MET A 48 -9.09 -22.50 -5.86
N PHE A 49 -8.23 -22.42 -4.84
CA PHE A 49 -8.51 -21.64 -3.64
C PHE A 49 -8.32 -20.14 -3.89
N LYS A 50 -9.42 -19.41 -3.95
CA LYS A 50 -9.41 -17.95 -3.99
C LYS A 50 -9.17 -17.40 -2.59
N SER A 51 -8.19 -16.50 -2.45
CA SER A 51 -7.94 -15.82 -1.18
C SER A 51 -9.18 -15.02 -0.75
N ARG A 52 -9.72 -15.32 0.43
CA ARG A 52 -10.85 -14.57 1.01
C ARG A 52 -10.54 -13.08 1.18
N ASN A 53 -9.27 -12.74 1.43
CA ASN A 53 -8.84 -11.34 1.49
C ASN A 53 -8.97 -10.63 0.14
N VAL A 54 -8.66 -11.33 -0.96
CA VAL A 54 -8.82 -10.78 -2.32
C VAL A 54 -10.30 -10.64 -2.66
N GLU A 55 -11.13 -11.60 -2.26
CA GLU A 55 -12.58 -11.54 -2.42
C GLU A 55 -13.19 -10.36 -1.67
N LEU A 56 -12.90 -10.22 -0.37
CA LEU A 56 -13.35 -9.08 0.45
C LEU A 56 -12.93 -7.74 -0.14
N ARG A 57 -11.68 -7.60 -0.60
CA ARG A 57 -11.19 -6.36 -1.22
C ARG A 57 -11.95 -6.01 -2.50
N ARG A 58 -12.36 -7.03 -3.27
CA ARG A 58 -13.14 -6.85 -4.50
C ARG A 58 -14.59 -6.52 -4.21
N GLU A 59 -15.25 -7.29 -3.35
CA GLU A 59 -16.66 -7.09 -3.01
C GLU A 59 -16.91 -5.75 -2.33
N LEU A 60 -15.99 -5.32 -1.47
CA LEU A 60 -16.07 -4.04 -0.76
C LEU A 60 -15.42 -2.87 -1.53
N ASP A 61 -14.88 -3.11 -2.73
CA ASP A 61 -14.14 -2.13 -3.55
C ASP A 61 -13.08 -1.36 -2.74
N LEU A 62 -12.31 -2.08 -1.90
CA LEU A 62 -11.22 -1.55 -1.08
C LEU A 62 -9.99 -1.28 -1.94
N PHE A 63 -10.08 -0.25 -2.77
CA PHE A 63 -9.16 0.02 -3.88
C PHE A 63 -7.80 0.58 -3.48
N ALA A 64 -7.68 1.19 -2.32
CA ALA A 64 -6.44 1.79 -1.83
C ALA A 64 -5.97 1.04 -0.59
N ASN A 65 -4.78 0.44 -0.68
CA ASN A 65 -4.04 -0.04 0.46
C ASN A 65 -3.02 1.05 0.87
N VAL A 66 -3.05 1.45 2.13
CA VAL A 66 -2.16 2.48 2.68
C VAL A 66 -1.34 1.85 3.80
N LEU A 67 -0.02 1.94 3.68
CA LEU A 67 0.93 1.48 4.68
C LEU A 67 1.80 2.64 5.13
N HIS A 68 1.85 2.88 6.43
CA HIS A 68 2.74 3.88 7.02
C HIS A 68 3.98 3.18 7.58
N CYS A 69 5.12 3.47 6.97
CA CYS A 69 6.42 2.97 7.41
C CYS A 69 7.14 4.10 8.13
N CYS A 70 7.21 4.03 9.45
CA CYS A 70 7.92 5.00 10.27
C CYS A 70 8.94 4.35 11.20
N SER A 71 10.06 5.05 11.44
CA SER A 71 11.03 4.64 12.43
C SER A 71 10.47 4.86 13.84
N ILE A 72 10.52 3.80 14.66
CA ILE A 72 10.19 3.90 16.08
C ILE A 72 11.48 4.22 16.85
N PRO A 73 11.57 5.35 17.57
CA PRO A 73 12.82 5.78 18.20
C PRO A 73 13.45 4.76 19.14
N SER A 74 12.63 3.96 19.83
CA SER A 74 13.07 2.95 20.79
C SER A 74 13.57 1.65 20.16
N ILE A 75 13.24 1.37 18.89
CA ILE A 75 13.63 0.13 18.21
C ILE A 75 14.93 0.38 17.47
N ARG A 76 15.95 -0.46 17.69
CA ARG A 76 17.19 -0.38 16.91
C ARG A 76 16.95 -0.88 15.50
N SER A 77 17.32 -0.06 14.51
CA SER A 77 17.24 -0.37 13.08
C SER A 77 18.47 0.18 12.36
N ARG A 78 18.76 -0.32 11.16
CA ARG A 78 19.89 0.14 10.33
C ARG A 78 19.74 1.60 9.91
N HIS A 79 18.54 1.99 9.48
CA HIS A 79 18.20 3.37 9.13
C HIS A 79 17.31 4.03 10.19
N ARG A 80 17.49 5.34 10.37
CA ARG A 80 16.73 6.21 11.28
C ARG A 80 15.94 7.25 10.50
N ASP A 81 14.99 7.88 11.18
CA ASP A 81 14.19 9.00 10.68
C ASP A 81 13.46 8.69 9.37
N ILE A 82 12.94 7.46 9.27
CA ILE A 82 12.05 7.06 8.19
C ILE A 82 10.65 7.52 8.52
N ASP A 83 10.01 8.20 7.58
CA ASP A 83 8.59 8.52 7.62
C ASP A 83 8.04 8.55 6.19
N MET A 84 7.65 7.38 5.70
CA MET A 84 7.13 7.23 4.34
C MET A 84 5.76 6.54 4.34
N ILE A 85 4.95 6.87 3.35
CA ILE A 85 3.63 6.27 3.13
C ILE A 85 3.66 5.52 1.80
N ILE A 86 3.29 4.25 1.81
CA ILE A 86 3.10 3.45 0.60
C ILE A 86 1.59 3.40 0.31
N ILE A 87 1.21 3.87 -0.86
CA ILE A 87 -0.17 3.83 -1.37
C ILE A 87 -0.20 2.92 -2.60
N ARG A 88 -0.98 1.86 -2.51
CA ARG A 88 -1.01 0.79 -3.50
C ARG A 88 -2.43 0.56 -3.99
N GLU A 89 -2.59 0.46 -5.31
CA GLU A 89 -3.83 -0.01 -5.93
C GLU A 89 -4.09 -1.47 -5.50
N ASN A 90 -5.34 -1.84 -5.26
CA ASN A 90 -5.66 -3.10 -4.59
C ASN A 90 -6.82 -3.89 -5.24
N THR A 91 -7.36 -3.43 -6.38
CA THR A 91 -8.50 -4.04 -7.07
C THR A 91 -8.18 -4.63 -8.45
N GLU A 92 -7.14 -4.16 -9.15
CA GLU A 92 -6.75 -4.58 -10.52
C GLU A 92 -5.33 -5.14 -10.55
N GLY A 93 -4.73 -5.43 -11.72
CA GLY A 93 -3.37 -6.00 -11.79
C GLY A 93 -3.30 -7.53 -11.61
N GLU A 94 -2.12 -8.08 -11.29
CA GLU A 94 -1.80 -9.51 -11.39
C GLU A 94 -2.77 -10.44 -10.62
N TYR A 95 -3.43 -9.93 -9.57
CA TYR A 95 -4.45 -10.66 -8.82
C TYR A 95 -5.75 -10.95 -9.59
N SER A 96 -5.93 -10.43 -10.81
CA SER A 96 -7.04 -10.80 -11.70
C SER A 96 -6.76 -12.01 -12.59
N GLY A 97 -5.52 -12.53 -12.59
CA GLY A 97 -5.10 -13.59 -13.52
C GLY A 97 -5.07 -13.14 -14.98
N LEU A 98 -5.35 -11.87 -15.26
CA LEU A 98 -5.38 -11.26 -16.58
C LEU A 98 -4.45 -10.05 -16.56
N GLU A 99 -3.22 -10.24 -17.05
CA GLU A 99 -2.16 -9.22 -17.11
C GLU A 99 -2.57 -7.90 -17.81
N HIS A 100 -3.72 -7.87 -18.49
CA HIS A 100 -4.21 -6.76 -19.30
C HIS A 100 -5.26 -5.86 -18.63
N SER A 101 -5.60 -6.08 -17.37
CA SER A 101 -6.70 -5.36 -16.70
C SER A 101 -6.22 -4.19 -15.82
N VAL A 102 -5.44 -3.27 -16.40
CA VAL A 102 -5.14 -1.97 -15.77
C VAL A 102 -5.95 -0.89 -16.48
N THR A 103 -6.97 -0.35 -15.82
CA THR A 103 -7.87 0.65 -16.41
C THR A 103 -7.49 2.07 -16.02
N ARG A 104 -7.61 3.01 -16.97
CA ARG A 104 -7.40 4.47 -16.71
C ARG A 104 -8.24 4.94 -15.52
N LYS A 105 -9.51 4.54 -15.44
CA LYS A 105 -10.44 4.96 -14.37
C LYS A 105 -9.91 4.62 -12.96
N LYS A 106 -9.33 3.43 -12.78
CA LYS A 106 -8.78 3.03 -11.47
C LYS A 106 -7.44 3.67 -11.18
N ILE A 107 -6.58 3.86 -12.19
CA ILE A 107 -5.35 4.64 -12.03
C ILE A 107 -5.67 6.07 -11.60
N GLU A 108 -6.63 6.72 -12.26
CA GLU A 108 -7.05 8.08 -11.89
C GLU A 108 -7.58 8.10 -10.45
N ARG A 109 -8.38 7.10 -10.06
CA ARG A 109 -8.92 6.99 -8.70
C ARG A 109 -7.82 6.87 -7.65
N ILE A 110 -6.86 5.96 -7.82
CA ILE A 110 -5.77 5.77 -6.84
C ILE A 110 -4.82 6.97 -6.83
N SER A 111 -4.55 7.59 -7.99
CA SER A 111 -3.71 8.78 -8.10
C SER A 111 -4.34 9.95 -7.35
N ARG A 112 -5.61 10.27 -7.62
CA ARG A 112 -6.34 11.31 -6.89
C ARG A 112 -6.37 11.04 -5.40
N PHE A 113 -6.59 9.79 -4.99
CA PHE A 113 -6.54 9.42 -3.58
C PHE A 113 -5.17 9.74 -2.97
N ALA A 114 -4.07 9.40 -3.64
CA ALA A 114 -2.71 9.67 -3.14
C ALA A 114 -2.42 11.18 -3.03
N PHE A 115 -2.80 11.98 -4.03
CA PHE A 115 -2.65 13.43 -3.98
C PHE A 115 -3.52 14.09 -2.90
N GLN A 116 -4.76 13.64 -2.74
CA GLN A 116 -5.64 14.11 -1.65
C GLN A 116 -5.08 13.73 -0.29
N TYR A 117 -4.53 12.53 -0.16
CA TYR A 117 -3.84 12.09 1.05
C TYR A 117 -2.65 13.02 1.33
N ALA A 118 -1.85 13.32 0.31
CA ALA A 118 -0.70 14.19 0.45
C ALA A 118 -1.10 15.58 0.97
N LYS A 119 -2.09 16.20 0.34
CA LYS A 119 -2.62 17.51 0.72
C LYS A 119 -3.20 17.51 2.14
N LYS A 120 -3.98 16.49 2.49
CA LYS A 120 -4.62 16.38 3.81
C LYS A 120 -3.60 16.28 4.94
N TYR A 121 -2.50 15.58 4.73
CA TYR A 121 -1.48 15.33 5.74
C TYR A 121 -0.20 16.16 5.56
N GLY A 122 -0.22 17.18 4.68
CA GLY A 122 0.91 18.09 4.48
C GLY A 122 2.15 17.45 3.86
N ARG A 123 2.00 16.34 3.13
CA ARG A 123 3.07 15.64 2.42
C ARG A 123 3.38 16.40 1.12
N LYS A 124 4.66 16.44 0.74
CA LYS A 124 5.16 17.33 -0.30
C LYS A 124 5.54 16.62 -1.58
N ASN A 125 5.86 15.33 -1.52
CA ASN A 125 6.31 14.57 -2.66
C ASN A 125 5.59 13.23 -2.82
N ILE A 126 5.22 12.90 -4.05
CA ILE A 126 4.73 11.58 -4.45
C ILE A 126 5.67 11.01 -5.50
N THR A 127 6.23 9.83 -5.23
CA THR A 127 7.02 9.06 -6.19
C THR A 127 6.19 7.91 -6.72
N ALA A 128 5.86 7.94 -8.02
CA ALA A 128 5.24 6.82 -8.70
C ALA A 128 6.28 5.73 -8.98
N VAL A 129 6.10 4.55 -8.42
CA VAL A 129 7.00 3.41 -8.63
C VAL A 129 6.39 2.43 -9.63
N HIS A 130 7.16 2.12 -10.67
CA HIS A 130 6.70 1.37 -11.83
C HIS A 130 7.80 0.49 -12.45
N LYS A 131 7.44 -0.38 -13.38
CA LYS A 131 8.31 -1.22 -14.21
C LYS A 131 8.00 -0.99 -15.70
N ALA A 132 7.70 0.26 -16.07
CA ALA A 132 7.37 0.66 -17.45
C ALA A 132 8.50 0.40 -18.48
N ASN A 133 9.72 0.13 -18.03
CA ASN A 133 10.81 -0.34 -18.90
C ASN A 133 10.52 -1.71 -19.53
N ILE A 134 9.83 -2.60 -18.80
CA ILE A 134 9.41 -3.93 -19.26
C ILE A 134 7.92 -3.94 -19.58
N GLN A 135 7.07 -3.51 -18.65
CA GLN A 135 5.60 -3.46 -18.80
C GLN A 135 5.15 -2.14 -19.43
N LYS A 136 5.51 -1.95 -20.71
CA LYS A 136 5.31 -0.67 -21.42
C LYS A 136 3.84 -0.23 -21.49
N LEU A 137 2.90 -1.16 -21.60
CA LEU A 137 1.47 -0.84 -21.76
C LEU A 137 0.79 -0.54 -20.41
N GLY A 138 0.84 -1.47 -19.46
CA GLY A 138 0.21 -1.31 -18.14
C GLY A 138 0.86 -0.20 -17.32
N ASP A 139 2.15 -0.34 -17.03
CA ASP A 139 2.88 0.60 -16.19
C ASP A 139 3.18 1.92 -16.91
N GLY A 140 3.27 1.91 -18.24
CA GLY A 140 3.34 3.13 -19.03
C GLY A 140 2.02 3.91 -19.05
N LEU A 141 0.86 3.22 -19.00
CA LEU A 141 -0.44 3.88 -18.79
C LEU A 141 -0.53 4.44 -17.38
N PHE A 142 -0.13 3.68 -16.36
CA PHE A 142 -0.10 4.11 -14.97
C PHE A 142 0.70 5.40 -14.78
N LEU A 143 1.91 5.44 -15.32
CA LEU A 143 2.78 6.61 -15.20
C LEU A 143 2.18 7.85 -15.88
N ARG A 144 1.71 7.71 -17.13
CA ARG A 144 1.10 8.83 -17.88
C ARG A 144 -0.12 9.41 -17.16
N VAL A 145 -1.03 8.55 -16.72
CA VAL A 145 -2.26 9.01 -16.07
C VAL A 145 -1.95 9.66 -14.72
N SER A 146 -1.02 9.09 -13.94
CA SER A 146 -0.60 9.69 -12.66
C SER A 146 0.04 11.06 -12.87
N GLN A 147 0.89 11.21 -13.88
CA GLN A 147 1.49 12.48 -14.29
C GLN A 147 0.43 13.50 -14.72
N GLU A 148 -0.53 13.10 -15.56
CA GLU A 148 -1.63 13.97 -16.01
C GLU A 148 -2.45 14.51 -14.82
N ILE A 149 -2.72 13.68 -13.82
CA ILE A 149 -3.44 14.09 -12.60
C ILE A 149 -2.58 15.05 -11.77
N ALA A 150 -1.28 14.78 -11.62
CA ALA A 150 -0.35 15.64 -10.91
C ALA A 150 -0.35 17.07 -11.49
N GLU A 151 -0.17 17.17 -12.80
CA GLU A 151 -0.04 18.46 -13.50
C GLU A 151 -1.36 19.24 -13.55
N LYS A 152 -2.49 18.55 -13.77
CA LYS A 152 -3.78 19.21 -13.98
C LYS A 152 -4.51 19.55 -12.68
N GLU A 153 -4.41 18.67 -11.67
CA GLU A 153 -5.25 18.76 -10.46
C GLU A 153 -4.46 19.14 -9.20
N TYR A 154 -3.15 18.86 -9.13
CA TYR A 154 -2.34 19.05 -7.91
C TYR A 154 -0.93 19.62 -8.17
N PRO A 155 -0.81 20.79 -8.86
CA PRO A 155 0.49 21.36 -9.21
C PRO A 155 1.35 21.74 -8.00
N GLU A 156 0.76 21.84 -6.80
CA GLU A 156 1.47 22.13 -5.55
C GLU A 156 2.23 20.94 -4.95
N VAL A 157 1.89 19.71 -5.36
CA VAL A 157 2.53 18.48 -4.86
C VAL A 157 3.58 18.04 -5.86
N LYS A 158 4.82 17.88 -5.40
CA LYS A 158 5.89 17.37 -6.27
C LYS A 158 5.56 15.93 -6.69
N PHE A 159 5.72 15.64 -7.97
CA PHE A 159 5.52 14.31 -8.52
C PHE A 159 6.79 13.86 -9.25
N ASP A 160 7.35 12.74 -8.80
CA ASP A 160 8.51 12.08 -9.39
C ASP A 160 8.12 10.66 -9.81
N SER A 161 8.93 10.03 -10.67
CA SER A 161 8.77 8.61 -10.99
C SER A 161 10.08 7.84 -10.85
N MET A 162 9.97 6.58 -10.45
CA MET A 162 11.14 5.71 -10.26
C MET A 162 10.85 4.29 -10.69
N ILE A 163 11.79 3.68 -11.41
CA ILE A 163 11.70 2.26 -11.74
C ILE A 163 11.88 1.44 -10.46
N VAL A 164 11.10 0.38 -10.29
CA VAL A 164 11.07 -0.40 -9.05
C VAL A 164 12.40 -1.03 -8.64
N ASP A 165 13.26 -1.40 -9.60
CA ASP A 165 14.61 -1.88 -9.25
C ASP A 165 15.42 -0.79 -8.55
N ASN A 166 15.40 0.42 -9.10
CA ASN A 166 16.08 1.57 -8.53
C ASN A 166 15.42 1.97 -7.21
N ALA A 167 14.09 1.98 -7.13
CA ALA A 167 13.38 2.26 -5.87
C ALA A 167 13.77 1.29 -4.75
N SER A 168 13.88 -0.01 -5.07
CA SER A 168 14.33 -1.02 -4.11
C SER A 168 15.78 -0.77 -3.65
N MET A 169 16.68 -0.43 -4.57
CA MET A 169 18.06 -0.06 -4.22
C MET A 169 18.14 1.20 -3.35
N GLN A 170 17.35 2.22 -3.71
CA GLN A 170 17.29 3.49 -2.99
C GLN A 170 16.70 3.34 -1.58
N LEU A 171 15.77 2.41 -1.37
CA LEU A 171 15.22 2.11 -0.04
C LEU A 171 16.26 1.53 0.91
N VAL A 172 17.15 0.67 0.41
CA VAL A 172 18.24 0.07 1.21
C VAL A 172 19.42 1.03 1.40
N ALA A 173 19.57 2.03 0.52
CA ALA A 173 20.66 2.99 0.59
C ALA A 173 20.30 4.26 1.38
N ARG A 174 19.17 4.88 1.04
CA ARG A 174 18.72 6.17 1.58
C ARG A 174 17.18 6.26 1.55
N PRO A 175 16.48 5.55 2.46
CA PRO A 175 15.01 5.51 2.47
C PRO A 175 14.36 6.87 2.79
N GLN A 176 15.07 7.79 3.46
CA GLN A 176 14.56 9.10 3.89
C GLN A 176 14.19 10.04 2.73
N GLN A 177 14.57 9.68 1.50
CA GLN A 177 14.21 10.47 0.32
C GLN A 177 12.75 10.28 -0.12
N PHE A 178 12.09 9.21 0.34
CA PHE A 178 10.72 8.91 -0.02
C PHE A 178 9.75 9.52 1.00
N ASP A 179 8.70 10.17 0.48
CA ASP A 179 7.62 10.75 1.28
C ASP A 179 6.34 9.92 1.06
N ILE A 180 5.73 9.98 -0.13
CA ILE A 180 4.68 9.03 -0.55
C ILE A 180 5.19 8.22 -1.74
N MET A 181 5.00 6.90 -1.69
CA MET A 181 5.25 5.98 -2.81
C MET A 181 3.92 5.49 -3.37
N LEU A 182 3.61 5.85 -4.61
CA LEU A 182 2.39 5.43 -5.31
C LEU A 182 2.68 4.26 -6.25
N MET A 183 1.94 3.16 -6.14
CA MET A 183 2.25 1.92 -6.85
C MET A 183 1.00 1.24 -7.45
N PRO A 184 1.13 0.57 -8.62
CA PRO A 184 0.09 -0.32 -9.13
C PRO A 184 0.05 -1.64 -8.34
N ASN A 185 -1.02 -2.41 -8.51
CA ASN A 185 -1.18 -3.74 -7.92
C ASN A 185 -0.42 -4.83 -8.72
N SER A 186 0.90 -4.67 -8.87
CA SER A 186 1.78 -5.72 -9.39
C SER A 186 2.46 -6.44 -8.23
N MET A 187 2.45 -7.78 -8.21
CA MET A 187 3.11 -8.57 -7.17
C MET A 187 4.61 -8.28 -7.20
N GLY A 188 5.24 -8.31 -8.37
CA GLY A 188 6.68 -8.07 -8.50
C GLY A 188 7.10 -6.72 -7.93
N THR A 189 6.29 -5.69 -8.14
CA THR A 189 6.57 -4.35 -7.63
C THR A 189 6.36 -4.25 -6.11
N SER A 190 5.32 -4.88 -5.59
CA SER A 190 4.96 -4.82 -4.17
C SER A 190 5.89 -5.65 -3.29
N TYR A 191 6.23 -6.88 -3.73
CA TYR A 191 7.12 -7.77 -2.98
C TYR A 191 8.53 -7.19 -2.85
N ARG A 192 9.07 -6.54 -3.88
CA ARG A 192 10.44 -6.03 -3.84
C ARG A 192 10.58 -4.82 -2.92
N ILE A 193 9.58 -3.93 -2.93
CA ILE A 193 9.52 -2.84 -1.96
C ILE A 193 9.27 -3.37 -0.56
N PHE A 194 8.36 -4.32 -0.39
CA PHE A 194 8.10 -4.90 0.92
C PHE A 194 9.33 -5.62 1.48
N LEU A 195 10.04 -6.40 0.67
CA LEU A 195 11.29 -7.04 1.06
C LEU A 195 12.38 -6.01 1.39
N ALA A 196 12.49 -4.93 0.63
CA ALA A 196 13.45 -3.86 0.94
C ALA A 196 13.12 -3.21 2.30
N VAL A 197 11.86 -2.87 2.54
CA VAL A 197 11.39 -2.30 3.82
C VAL A 197 11.54 -3.31 4.96
N TRP A 198 11.30 -4.60 4.72
CA TRP A 198 11.35 -5.66 5.72
C TRP A 198 12.77 -6.10 6.07
N SER A 199 13.68 -6.12 5.08
CA SER A 199 15.12 -6.36 5.30
C SER A 199 15.70 -5.34 6.27
N GLU A 200 15.22 -4.10 6.25
CA GLU A 200 15.61 -3.06 7.21
C GLU A 200 15.18 -3.36 8.65
N VAL A 201 14.09 -4.12 8.83
CA VAL A 201 13.57 -4.50 10.15
C VAL A 201 14.33 -5.71 10.70
N LEU A 202 14.63 -6.71 9.87
CA LEU A 202 15.22 -7.98 10.30
C LEU A 202 16.75 -7.99 10.47
N ASP A 203 17.51 -7.14 9.79
CA ASP A 203 18.98 -7.05 9.96
C ASP A 203 19.40 -6.45 11.34
N SER A 204 18.43 -6.22 12.22
CA SER A 204 18.64 -5.83 13.61
C SER A 204 19.13 -6.98 14.51
N TYR A 205 19.13 -8.22 14.01
CA TYR A 205 19.70 -9.38 14.72
C TYR A 205 21.14 -9.63 14.26
N PRO A 206 22.15 -9.47 15.13
CA PRO A 206 23.49 -9.96 14.83
C PRO A 206 23.44 -11.50 14.79
N VAL A 207 24.06 -12.08 13.76
CA VAL A 207 24.55 -13.46 13.81
C VAL A 207 25.67 -13.54 14.84
#